data_AF-A0A3M6QYP9-F1
#
_entry.id   AF-A0A3M6QYP9-F1
#
_cell.length_a   1.000
_cell.length_b   1.000
_cell.length_c   1.000
_cell.angle_alpha   90.00
_cell.angle_beta   90.00
_cell.angle_gamma   90.00
#
_symmetry.space_group_name_H-M   'P 1'
#
loop_
_entity.id
_entity.type
_entity.pdbx_description
1 polymer ?
#
loop_
_entity_poly.entity_id
_entity_poly.type
_entity_poly.pdbx_seq_one_letter_code
_entity_poly.pdbx_strand_id
1 'polypeptide(L)'
;MHAYPSRQLNGRAWLAALLVAAAGLATPAFADNLDAERERLAVIDGEITMLKQLVAKAQASAPSGQRVKFHYEWLIADLEQMQQGIRDHLNSPRQPRPVPALHGDYRQ
;
A
#
# COMPACT_ATOMS: atom_id res chain seq x y z
N MET A 1 -9.82 -31.25 -36.44
CA MET A 1 -8.94 -31.61 -35.30
C MET A 1 -8.36 -30.33 -34.73
N HIS A 2 -8.96 -29.78 -33.67
CA HIS A 2 -8.44 -28.63 -32.92
C HIS A 2 -8.31 -29.04 -31.46
N ALA A 3 -7.11 -28.91 -30.90
CA ALA A 3 -6.82 -29.11 -29.50
C ALA A 3 -6.18 -27.84 -28.93
N TYR A 4 -6.75 -27.30 -27.86
CA TYR A 4 -6.06 -26.44 -26.90
C TYR A 4 -6.60 -26.77 -25.49
N PRO A 5 -5.77 -27.29 -24.58
CA PRO A 5 -6.14 -27.39 -23.17
C PRO A 5 -5.78 -26.07 -22.45
N SER A 6 -6.80 -25.32 -22.02
CA SER A 6 -6.61 -24.19 -21.11
C SER A 6 -6.38 -24.73 -19.69
N ARG A 7 -5.13 -24.64 -19.25
CA ARG A 7 -4.61 -25.02 -17.92
C ARG A 7 -5.28 -24.15 -16.85
N GLN A 8 -6.24 -24.71 -16.12
CA GLN A 8 -6.78 -24.06 -14.93
C GLN A 8 -5.73 -24.12 -13.81
N LEU A 9 -5.27 -22.97 -13.35
CA LEU A 9 -4.31 -22.85 -12.24
C LEU A 9 -4.95 -22.06 -11.10
N ASN A 10 -5.71 -22.80 -10.28
CA ASN A 10 -5.65 -22.82 -8.82
C ASN A 10 -5.55 -21.49 -8.06
N GLY A 11 -6.64 -20.71 -8.02
CA GLY A 11 -6.80 -19.52 -7.15
C GLY A 11 -6.71 -19.78 -5.63
N ARG A 12 -6.58 -21.05 -5.21
CA ARG A 12 -6.44 -21.44 -3.80
C ARG A 12 -5.02 -21.28 -3.27
N ALA A 13 -4.01 -21.25 -4.14
CA ALA A 13 -2.62 -21.05 -3.74
C ALA A 13 -2.33 -19.60 -3.30
N TRP A 14 -3.04 -18.63 -3.89
CA TRP A 14 -2.91 -17.21 -3.55
C TRP A 14 -3.41 -16.89 -2.13
N LEU A 15 -4.49 -17.54 -1.70
CA LEU A 15 -5.05 -17.32 -0.36
C LEU A 15 -4.13 -17.81 0.77
N ALA A 16 -3.39 -18.90 0.54
CA ALA A 16 -2.45 -19.44 1.53
C ALA A 16 -1.21 -18.55 1.70
N ALA A 17 -0.72 -17.92 0.62
CA ALA A 17 0.39 -16.97 0.69
C ALA A 17 0.04 -15.70 1.49
N LEU A 18 -1.22 -15.27 1.45
CA LEU A 18 -1.69 -14.05 2.11
C LEU A 18 -1.76 -14.19 3.65
N LEU A 19 -2.01 -15.41 4.15
CA LEU A 19 -2.14 -15.69 5.59
C LEU A 19 -0.79 -15.81 6.34
N VAL A 20 0.27 -16.29 5.68
CA VAL A 20 1.59 -16.44 6.31
C VAL A 20 2.30 -15.09 6.50
N ALA A 21 1.97 -14.09 5.68
CA ALA A 21 2.47 -12.72 5.84
C ALA A 21 1.96 -12.00 7.10
N ALA A 22 0.88 -12.50 7.72
CA ALA A 22 0.24 -11.84 8.87
C ALA A 22 0.86 -12.18 10.24
N ALA A 23 1.72 -13.20 10.34
CA ALA A 23 2.14 -13.76 11.64
C ALA A 23 3.44 -13.17 12.25
N GLY A 24 4.06 -12.17 11.61
CA GLY A 24 5.38 -11.64 12.03
C GLY A 24 5.40 -10.58 13.14
N LEU A 25 4.27 -10.27 13.79
CA LEU A 25 4.13 -9.09 14.64
C LEU A 25 4.22 -9.42 16.14
N ALA A 26 5.43 -9.57 16.70
CA ALA A 26 5.62 -9.46 18.15
C ALA A 26 7.07 -9.15 18.56
N THR A 27 7.46 -7.87 18.62
CA THR A 27 8.53 -7.36 19.52
C THR A 27 8.27 -5.89 19.90
N PRO A 28 8.64 -5.44 21.14
CA PRO A 28 8.39 -4.08 21.59
C PRO A 28 9.55 -3.16 21.17
N ALA A 29 9.30 -2.30 20.19
CA ALA A 29 10.16 -1.17 19.84
C ALA A 29 9.27 -0.06 19.30
N PHE A 30 8.55 0.68 20.14
CA PHE A 30 7.53 1.64 19.69
C PHE A 30 8.06 2.72 18.73
N ALA A 31 9.31 3.15 18.88
CA ALA A 31 9.95 4.11 17.97
C ALA A 31 10.36 3.48 16.63
N ASP A 32 10.96 2.27 16.67
CA ASP A 32 11.31 1.49 15.48
C ASP A 32 10.06 1.06 14.71
N ASN A 33 8.99 0.73 15.43
CA ASN A 33 7.70 0.36 14.87
C ASN A 33 7.01 1.55 14.19
N LEU A 34 7.12 2.76 14.74
CA LEU A 34 6.57 3.97 14.10
C LEU A 34 7.34 4.34 12.83
N ASP A 35 8.67 4.28 12.86
CA ASP A 35 9.48 4.55 11.66
C ASP A 35 9.26 3.45 10.59
N ALA A 36 9.15 2.18 10.99
CA ALA A 36 8.79 1.07 10.11
C ALA A 36 7.35 1.18 9.56
N GLU A 37 6.39 1.63 10.36
CA GLU A 37 5.03 1.91 9.90
C GLU A 37 5.03 3.01 8.82
N ARG A 38 5.77 4.10 9.05
CA ARG A 38 5.87 5.19 8.06
C ARG A 38 6.53 4.74 6.77
N GLU A 39 7.57 3.91 6.85
CA GLU A 39 8.20 3.32 5.66
C GLU A 39 7.20 2.46 4.87
N ARG A 40 6.46 1.57 5.56
CA ARG A 40 5.42 0.75 4.92
C ARG A 40 4.33 1.60 4.29
N LEU A 41 3.87 2.66 4.96
CA LEU A 41 2.87 3.58 4.44
C LEU A 41 3.38 4.37 3.23
N ALA A 42 4.66 4.76 3.20
CA ALA A 42 5.28 5.39 2.03
C ALA A 42 5.36 4.43 0.83
N VAL A 43 5.67 3.15 1.09
CA VAL A 43 5.60 2.11 0.05
C VAL A 43 4.17 1.98 -0.47
N ILE A 44 3.16 1.91 0.41
CA ILE A 44 1.75 1.81 0.01
C ILE A 44 1.31 3.02 -0.82
N ASP A 45 1.73 4.25 -0.48
CA ASP A 45 1.45 5.45 -1.29
C ASP A 45 1.96 5.30 -2.74
N GLY A 46 3.17 4.77 -2.89
CA GLY A 46 3.80 4.46 -4.17
C GLY A 46 3.05 3.38 -4.94
N GLU A 47 2.70 2.28 -4.27
CA GLU A 47 1.92 1.18 -4.86
C GLU A 47 0.55 1.66 -5.36
N ILE A 48 -0.15 2.52 -4.62
CA ILE A 48 -1.42 3.12 -5.07
C ILE A 48 -1.20 3.94 -6.34
N THR A 49 -0.09 4.67 -6.45
CA THR A 49 0.26 5.40 -7.68
C THR A 49 0.41 4.44 -8.86
N MET A 50 1.10 3.31 -8.67
CA MET A 50 1.24 2.28 -9.71
C MET A 50 -0.12 1.65 -10.08
N LEU A 51 -0.98 1.38 -9.10
CA LEU A 51 -2.34 0.88 -9.33
C LEU A 51 -3.18 1.85 -10.16
N LYS A 52 -3.14 3.16 -9.86
CA LYS A 52 -3.85 4.18 -10.66
C LYS A 52 -3.42 4.14 -12.14
N GLN A 53 -2.13 3.96 -12.41
CA GLN A 53 -1.63 3.82 -13.79
C GLN A 53 -2.12 2.53 -14.46
N LEU A 54 -2.19 1.42 -13.72
CA LEU A 54 -2.77 0.15 -14.19
C LEU A 54 -4.25 0.30 -14.53
N VAL A 55 -5.02 0.99 -13.69
CA VAL A 55 -6.44 1.29 -13.91
C VAL A 55 -6.62 2.14 -15.17
N ALA A 56 -5.79 3.17 -15.39
CA ALA A 56 -5.83 3.98 -16.60
C ALA A 56 -5.52 3.16 -17.87
N LYS A 57 -4.54 2.26 -17.81
CA LYS A 57 -4.24 1.34 -18.94
C LYS A 57 -5.40 0.38 -19.21
N ALA A 58 -6.04 -0.15 -18.16
CA ALA A 58 -7.20 -1.02 -18.29
C ALA A 58 -8.42 -0.28 -18.86
N GLN A 59 -8.62 0.99 -18.49
CA GLN A 59 -9.66 1.83 -19.07
C GLN A 59 -9.41 2.07 -20.57
N ALA A 60 -8.16 2.35 -20.96
CA ALA A 60 -7.80 2.59 -22.35
C ALA A 60 -7.99 1.37 -23.26
N SER A 61 -7.89 0.15 -22.71
CA SER A 61 -8.10 -1.11 -23.44
C SER A 61 -9.50 -1.70 -23.25
N ALA A 62 -10.42 -0.99 -22.58
CA ALA A 62 -11.74 -1.50 -22.27
C ALA A 62 -12.57 -1.76 -23.56
N PRO A 63 -13.25 -2.91 -23.69
CA PRO A 63 -14.04 -3.22 -24.89
C PRO A 63 -15.20 -2.25 -25.09
N SER A 64 -15.30 -1.68 -26.30
CA SER A 64 -16.43 -0.86 -26.72
C SER A 64 -17.65 -1.73 -27.06
N GLY A 65 -18.84 -1.33 -26.62
CA GLY A 65 -20.11 -1.98 -27.00
C GLY A 65 -20.74 -2.91 -25.95
N GLN A 66 -20.15 -3.03 -24.77
CA GLN A 66 -20.77 -3.75 -23.65
C GLN A 66 -21.94 -2.94 -23.07
N ARG A 67 -23.06 -3.64 -22.75
CA ARG A 67 -24.25 -3.02 -22.15
C ARG A 67 -24.01 -2.51 -20.72
N VAL A 68 -23.18 -3.21 -19.96
CA VAL A 68 -22.73 -2.81 -18.62
C VAL A 68 -21.27 -2.39 -18.75
N LYS A 69 -20.93 -1.20 -18.23
CA LYS A 69 -19.58 -0.66 -18.23
C LYS A 69 -19.02 -0.65 -16.81
N PHE A 70 -17.74 -0.94 -16.68
CA PHE A 70 -17.03 -0.75 -15.41
C PHE A 70 -16.71 0.74 -15.21
N HIS A 71 -16.98 1.26 -14.02
CA HIS A 71 -16.77 2.66 -13.65
C HIS A 71 -15.32 2.90 -13.18
N TYR A 72 -14.39 2.99 -14.15
CA TYR A 72 -12.97 3.20 -13.87
C TYR A 72 -12.72 4.51 -13.11
N GLU A 73 -13.51 5.55 -13.38
CA GLU A 73 -13.46 6.83 -12.71
C GLU A 73 -13.77 6.73 -11.20
N TRP A 74 -14.68 5.85 -10.79
CA TRP A 74 -14.98 5.63 -9.37
C TRP A 74 -13.83 4.93 -8.68
N LEU A 75 -13.26 3.90 -9.31
CA LEU A 75 -12.09 3.21 -8.77
C LEU A 75 -10.88 4.16 -8.62
N ILE A 76 -10.66 5.06 -9.58
CA ILE A 76 -9.62 6.09 -9.47
C ILE A 76 -9.89 7.03 -8.28
N ALA A 77 -11.13 7.49 -8.10
CA ALA A 77 -11.50 8.36 -6.99
C ALA A 77 -11.28 7.69 -5.62
N ASP A 78 -11.64 6.40 -5.49
CA ASP A 78 -11.41 5.63 -4.26
C ASP A 78 -9.90 5.48 -3.96
N LEU A 79 -9.09 5.18 -4.99
CA LEU A 79 -7.63 5.11 -4.85
C LEU A 79 -7.03 6.46 -4.43
N GLU A 80 -7.55 7.56 -4.96
CA GLU A 80 -7.15 8.92 -4.58
C GLU A 80 -7.48 9.23 -3.12
N GLN A 81 -8.68 8.87 -2.68
CA GLN A 81 -9.11 9.07 -1.30
C GLN A 81 -8.23 8.27 -0.31
N MET A 82 -7.91 7.02 -0.64
CA MET A 82 -6.99 6.21 0.17
C MET A 82 -5.59 6.82 0.21
N GLN A 83 -5.07 7.24 -0.94
CA GLN A 83 -3.76 7.89 -1.04
C GLN A 83 -3.70 9.17 -0.20
N GLN A 84 -4.75 9.99 -0.25
CA GLN A 84 -4.85 11.21 0.53
C GLN A 84 -4.82 10.90 2.04
N GLY A 85 -5.61 9.92 2.50
CA GLY A 85 -5.63 9.51 3.91
C GLY A 85 -4.26 9.07 4.42
N ILE A 86 -3.49 8.33 3.60
CA ILE A 86 -2.12 7.92 3.94
C ILE A 86 -1.20 9.12 4.05
N ARG A 87 -1.25 10.05 3.09
CA ARG A 87 -0.40 11.25 3.08
C ARG A 87 -0.70 12.16 4.26
N ASP A 88 -1.97 12.35 4.58
CA ASP A 88 -2.40 13.15 5.73
C ASP A 88 -1.89 12.55 7.05
N HIS A 89 -1.93 11.22 7.18
CA HIS A 89 -1.37 10.52 8.32
C HIS A 89 0.16 10.69 8.40
N LEU A 90 0.87 10.51 7.28
CA LEU A 90 2.32 10.70 7.22
C LEU A 90 2.75 12.14 7.54
N ASN A 91 1.95 13.14 7.17
CA ASN A 91 2.26 14.56 7.38
C ASN A 91 1.84 15.10 8.75
N SER A 92 1.14 14.32 9.58
CA SER A 92 0.69 14.75 10.90
C SER A 92 1.89 15.13 11.81
N PRO A 93 1.81 16.24 12.57
CA PRO A 93 2.93 16.76 13.37
C PRO A 93 3.50 15.69 14.32
N ARG A 94 4.83 15.50 14.26
CA ARG A 94 5.53 14.62 15.20
C ARG A 94 5.50 15.24 16.59
N GLN A 95 5.23 14.45 17.62
CA GLN A 95 5.58 14.87 18.99
C GLN A 95 7.09 15.14 19.03
N PRO A 96 7.55 16.26 19.62
CA PRO A 96 8.98 16.51 19.79
C PRO A 96 9.59 15.37 20.60
N ARG A 97 10.63 14.71 20.05
CA ARG A 97 11.40 13.74 20.85
C ARG A 97 12.02 14.52 22.01
N PRO A 98 11.87 14.09 23.27
CA PRO A 98 12.64 14.65 24.37
C PRO A 98 14.11 14.47 24.02
N VAL A 99 14.79 15.58 23.71
CA VAL A 99 16.25 15.56 23.62
C VAL A 99 16.77 15.44 25.05
N PRO A 100 17.62 14.46 25.37
CA PRO A 100 18.27 14.44 26.68
C PRO A 100 19.01 15.76 26.86
N ALA A 101 18.87 16.38 28.04
CA ALA A 101 19.58 17.61 28.34
C ALA A 101 21.08 17.36 28.15
N LEU A 102 21.77 18.22 27.39
CA LEU A 102 23.22 18.15 27.34
C LEU A 102 23.75 18.35 28.76
N HIS A 103 24.45 17.36 29.31
CA HIS A 103 25.17 17.51 30.57
C HIS A 103 26.28 18.53 30.35
N GLY A 104 25.98 19.78 30.69
CA GLY A 104 26.94 20.88 30.62
C GLY A 104 27.97 20.73 31.72
N ASP A 105 29.02 19.96 31.48
CA ASP A 105 30.34 20.21 32.06
C ASP A 105 31.42 19.46 31.24
N TYR A 106 31.75 20.00 30.06
CA TYR A 106 32.84 19.48 29.23
C TYR A 106 34.17 20.19 29.48
N ARG A 107 34.27 20.99 30.56
CA ARG A 107 35.48 21.73 30.92
C ARG A 107 35.66 21.73 32.43
N GLN A 108 36.31 20.69 32.95
CA GLN A 108 37.12 20.79 34.16
C GLN A 108 38.59 20.67 33.76
#